data_AF-A0ABC8ARX1-F1
#
_entry.id   AF-A0ABC8ARX1-F1
#
_cell.length_a   1.000
_cell.length_b   1.000
_cell.length_c   1.000
_cell.angle_alpha   90.00
_cell.angle_beta   90.00
_cell.angle_gamma   90.00
#
_symmetry.space_group_name_H-M   'P 1'
#
loop_
_entity.id
_entity.type
_entity.pdbx_description
1 polymer ?
#
loop_
_entity_poly.entity_id
_entity_poly.type
_entity_poly.pdbx_seq_one_letter_code
_entity_poly.pdbx_strand_id
1 'polypeptide(L)'
;MISVLVAAVGVLGTALGAGLTAVIAARAESRRQAALEREQARKELMQKDNQVLDLRVEHFRWRRERRQTAYLEFLQALAAADRANLQEFRTLKAATPPEPFAVERIAEIRRLFKHAEQAGDLVLLEGPDQVAAATHELILQFGTLVQAVRDFAEAHSGSADDLPARVQTIEAIGERYLAARLELIRGARVALDEIIDIR
;
A
#
# COMPACT_ATOMS: atom_id res chain seq x y z
N MET A 1 -51.91 80.27 19.10
CA MET A 1 -52.24 78.98 18.45
C MET A 1 -51.20 78.49 17.44
N ILE A 2 -50.47 79.38 16.73
CA ILE A 2 -49.50 78.97 15.69
C ILE A 2 -48.31 78.16 16.25
N SER A 3 -47.84 78.44 17.47
CA SER A 3 -46.67 77.78 18.07
C SER A 3 -46.86 76.27 18.41
N VAL A 4 -48.09 75.86 18.74
CA VAL A 4 -48.40 74.46 19.08
C VAL A 4 -48.43 73.58 17.83
N LEU A 5 -48.87 74.14 16.70
CA LEU A 5 -48.93 73.45 15.40
C LEU A 5 -47.53 73.19 14.83
N VAL A 6 -46.61 74.15 14.97
CA VAL A 6 -45.21 74.00 14.53
C VAL A 6 -44.47 72.96 15.37
N ALA A 7 -44.69 72.94 16.69
CA ALA A 7 -44.11 71.94 17.58
C ALA A 7 -44.64 70.52 17.27
N ALA A 8 -45.94 70.37 17.01
CA ALA A 8 -46.54 69.08 16.65
C ALA A 8 -45.99 68.53 15.32
N VAL A 9 -45.82 69.40 14.30
CA VAL A 9 -45.22 69.03 13.01
C VAL A 9 -43.74 68.65 13.16
N GLY A 10 -42.99 69.34 14.02
CA GLY A 10 -41.59 68.99 14.33
C GLY A 10 -41.44 67.63 15.01
N VAL A 11 -42.33 67.30 15.96
CA VAL A 11 -42.34 66.00 16.65
C VAL A 11 -42.75 64.87 15.69
N LEU A 12 -43.77 65.08 14.85
CA LEU A 12 -44.21 64.12 13.83
C LEU A 12 -43.13 63.87 12.77
N GLY A 13 -42.44 64.92 12.30
CA GLY A 13 -41.35 64.79 11.34
C GLY A 13 -40.16 63.98 11.88
N THR A 14 -39.81 64.20 13.16
CA THR A 14 -38.73 63.46 13.82
C THR A 14 -39.11 62.00 14.08
N ALA A 15 -40.36 61.73 14.47
CA ALA A 15 -40.87 60.38 14.69
C ALA A 15 -40.94 59.57 13.38
N LEU A 16 -41.43 60.18 12.29
CA LEU A 16 -41.47 59.56 10.96
C LEU A 16 -40.06 59.33 10.41
N GLY A 17 -39.14 60.28 10.55
CA GLY A 17 -37.74 60.14 10.14
C GLY A 17 -37.01 59.02 10.90
N ALA A 18 -37.22 58.91 12.20
CA ALA A 18 -36.67 57.85 13.03
C ALA A 18 -37.22 56.46 12.66
N GLY A 19 -38.53 56.35 12.42
CA GLY A 19 -39.16 55.10 11.98
C GLY A 19 -38.66 54.63 10.61
N LEU A 20 -38.51 55.55 9.65
CA LEU A 20 -38.03 55.24 8.31
C LEU A 20 -36.55 54.81 8.32
N THR A 21 -35.74 55.46 9.15
CA THR A 21 -34.33 55.10 9.39
C THR A 21 -34.22 53.72 10.03
N ALA A 22 -35.07 53.40 11.02
CA ALA A 22 -35.09 52.10 11.67
C ALA A 22 -35.45 50.95 10.71
N VAL A 23 -36.42 51.17 9.80
CA VAL A 23 -36.79 50.16 8.79
C VAL A 23 -35.69 49.96 7.74
N ILE A 24 -35.02 51.03 7.31
CA ILE A 24 -33.87 50.93 6.38
C ILE A 24 -32.70 50.21 7.05
N ALA A 25 -32.39 50.56 8.31
CA ALA A 25 -31.36 49.91 9.10
C ALA A 25 -31.67 48.40 9.28
N ALA A 26 -32.89 48.05 9.66
CA ALA A 26 -33.31 46.65 9.82
C ALA A 26 -33.22 45.84 8.50
N ARG A 27 -33.58 46.45 7.36
CA ARG A 27 -33.41 45.81 6.04
C ARG A 27 -31.93 45.66 5.65
N ALA A 28 -31.09 46.64 5.97
CA ALA A 28 -29.65 46.56 5.72
C ALA A 28 -28.97 45.49 6.60
N GLU A 29 -29.36 45.42 7.88
CA GLU A 29 -28.95 44.40 8.85
C GLU A 29 -29.31 42.99 8.35
N SER A 30 -30.57 42.79 7.93
CA SER A 30 -31.05 41.51 7.41
C SER A 30 -30.29 41.07 6.14
N ARG A 31 -29.96 41.99 5.24
CA ARG A 31 -29.15 41.68 4.04
C ARG A 31 -27.71 41.32 4.40
N ARG A 32 -27.11 42.00 5.39
CA ARG A 32 -25.77 41.67 5.89
C ARG A 32 -25.75 40.30 6.57
N GLN A 33 -26.73 40.01 7.43
CA GLN A 33 -26.86 38.69 8.06
C GLN A 33 -27.02 37.58 7.01
N ALA A 34 -27.91 37.75 6.03
CA ALA A 34 -28.07 36.77 4.95
C ALA A 34 -26.81 36.61 4.07
N ALA A 35 -25.98 37.64 3.93
CA ALA A 35 -24.69 37.53 3.24
C ALA A 35 -23.66 36.75 4.07
N LEU A 36 -23.57 37.05 5.38
CA LEU A 36 -22.69 36.35 6.31
C LEU A 36 -23.06 34.87 6.45
N GLU A 37 -24.35 34.54 6.55
CA GLU A 37 -24.84 33.16 6.60
C GLU A 37 -24.45 32.38 5.33
N ARG A 38 -24.55 33.00 4.14
CA ARG A 38 -24.11 32.36 2.89
C ARG A 38 -22.60 32.16 2.83
N GLU A 39 -21.81 33.11 3.34
CA GLU A 39 -20.37 32.95 3.43
C GLU A 39 -19.97 31.86 4.42
N GLN A 40 -20.62 31.81 5.58
CA GLN A 40 -20.43 30.76 6.58
C GLN A 40 -20.77 29.39 6.00
N ALA A 41 -21.94 29.25 5.36
CA ALA A 41 -22.35 27.99 4.72
C ALA A 41 -21.35 27.53 3.63
N ARG A 42 -20.80 28.45 2.83
CA ARG A 42 -19.76 28.13 1.85
C ARG A 42 -18.46 27.67 2.50
N LYS A 43 -18.03 28.35 3.58
CA LYS A 43 -16.83 27.97 4.33
C LYS A 43 -17.00 26.60 4.99
N GLU A 44 -18.16 26.32 5.57
CA GLU A 44 -18.46 25.02 6.17
C GLU A 44 -18.46 23.89 5.13
N LEU A 45 -19.02 24.13 3.94
CA LEU A 45 -18.96 23.18 2.83
C LEU A 45 -17.51 22.91 2.40
N MET A 46 -16.72 23.96 2.17
CA MET A 46 -15.31 23.83 1.82
C MET A 46 -14.50 23.10 2.91
N GLN A 47 -14.78 23.37 4.19
CA GLN A 47 -14.14 22.67 5.31
C GLN A 47 -14.50 21.18 5.33
N LYS A 48 -15.76 20.82 5.10
CA LYS A 48 -16.20 19.42 5.01
C LYS A 48 -15.56 18.70 3.84
N ASP A 49 -15.51 19.33 2.67
CA ASP A 49 -14.88 18.76 1.48
C ASP A 49 -13.38 18.52 1.72
N ASN A 50 -12.68 19.49 2.32
CA ASN A 50 -11.28 19.33 2.70
C ASN A 50 -11.07 18.21 3.72
N GLN A 51 -11.92 18.10 4.74
CA GLN A 51 -11.86 16.99 5.71
C GLN A 51 -12.02 15.63 5.04
N VAL A 52 -12.93 15.50 4.06
CA VAL A 52 -13.12 14.25 3.31
C VAL A 52 -11.89 13.94 2.45
N LEU A 53 -11.29 14.95 1.81
CA LEU A 53 -10.05 14.79 1.05
C LEU A 53 -8.89 14.35 1.94
N ASP A 54 -8.71 14.98 3.10
CA ASP A 54 -7.66 14.65 4.06
C ASP A 54 -7.79 13.20 4.54
N LEU A 55 -9.00 12.76 4.91
CA LEU A 55 -9.26 11.38 5.31
C LEU A 55 -8.97 10.37 4.20
N ARG A 56 -9.26 10.71 2.93
CA ARG A 56 -8.91 9.86 1.79
C ARG A 56 -7.39 9.76 1.66
N VAL A 57 -6.68 10.88 1.66
CA VAL A 57 -5.22 10.91 1.54
C VAL A 57 -4.56 10.11 2.66
N GLU A 58 -5.02 10.26 3.90
CA GLU A 58 -4.55 9.46 5.04
C GLU A 58 -4.79 7.96 4.85
N HIS A 59 -6.00 7.57 4.43
CA HIS A 59 -6.32 6.18 4.16
C HIS A 59 -5.42 5.58 3.08
N PHE A 60 -5.19 6.32 2.00
CA PHE A 60 -4.32 5.91 0.90
C PHE A 60 -2.86 5.77 1.35
N ARG A 61 -2.35 6.73 2.11
CA ARG A 61 -1.01 6.67 2.69
C ARG A 61 -0.85 5.46 3.61
N TRP A 62 -1.82 5.22 4.50
CA TRP A 62 -1.82 4.08 5.40
C TRP A 62 -1.79 2.75 4.64
N ARG A 63 -2.61 2.60 3.59
CA ARG A 63 -2.59 1.40 2.73
C ARG A 63 -1.26 1.23 2.00
N ARG A 64 -0.68 2.32 1.49
CA ARG A 64 0.62 2.29 0.81
C ARG A 64 1.73 1.82 1.75
N GLU A 65 1.78 2.37 2.95
CA GLU A 65 2.79 2.03 3.96
C GLU A 65 2.68 0.55 4.36
N ARG A 66 1.46 0.03 4.59
CA ARG A 66 1.25 -1.40 4.88
C ARG A 66 1.72 -2.33 3.76
N ARG A 67 1.33 -2.04 2.52
CA ARG A 67 1.77 -2.80 1.34
C ARG A 67 3.28 -2.78 1.20
N GLN A 68 3.88 -1.59 1.32
CA GLN A 68 5.34 -1.44 1.22
C GLN A 68 6.06 -2.30 2.26
N THR A 69 5.61 -2.29 3.51
CA THR A 69 6.17 -3.13 4.57
C THR A 69 6.01 -4.61 4.24
N ALA A 70 4.81 -5.08 3.88
CA ALA A 70 4.58 -6.48 3.54
C ALA A 70 5.46 -6.95 2.37
N TYR A 71 5.58 -6.14 1.31
CA TYR A 71 6.40 -6.49 0.15
C TYR A 71 7.89 -6.56 0.51
N LEU A 72 8.38 -5.63 1.34
CA LEU A 72 9.78 -5.62 1.78
C LEU A 72 10.10 -6.80 2.67
N GLU A 73 9.24 -7.10 3.65
CA GLU A 73 9.41 -8.26 4.54
C GLU A 73 9.45 -9.57 3.74
N PHE A 74 8.52 -9.74 2.79
CA PHE A 74 8.50 -10.90 1.92
C PHE A 74 9.76 -11.01 1.07
N LEU A 75 10.17 -9.95 0.38
CA LEU A 75 11.36 -9.98 -0.48
C LEU A 75 12.65 -10.23 0.30
N GLN A 76 12.74 -9.74 1.55
CA GLN A 76 13.88 -9.99 2.42
C GLN A 76 13.93 -11.45 2.88
N ALA A 77 12.81 -12.00 3.34
CA ALA A 77 12.71 -13.40 3.76
C ALA A 77 13.01 -14.34 2.59
N LEU A 78 12.44 -14.07 1.41
CA LEU A 78 12.68 -14.82 0.19
C LEU A 78 14.17 -14.78 -0.21
N ALA A 79 14.80 -13.61 -0.20
CA ALA A 79 16.22 -13.47 -0.54
C ALA A 79 17.16 -14.17 0.47
N ALA A 80 16.76 -14.29 1.73
CA ALA A 80 17.51 -15.08 2.70
C ALA A 80 17.45 -16.58 2.38
N ALA A 81 16.26 -17.10 2.10
CA ALA A 81 16.05 -18.49 1.73
C ALA A 81 16.74 -18.86 0.40
N ASP A 82 16.59 -18.00 -0.62
CA ASP A 82 17.17 -18.19 -1.94
C ASP A 82 18.70 -18.24 -1.90
N ARG A 83 19.34 -17.31 -1.17
CA ARG A 83 20.80 -17.33 -0.97
C ARG A 83 21.28 -18.61 -0.29
N ALA A 84 20.58 -19.07 0.74
CA ALA A 84 20.94 -20.31 1.43
C ALA A 84 20.82 -21.53 0.50
N ASN A 85 19.73 -21.61 -0.26
CA ASN A 85 19.49 -22.70 -1.22
C ASN A 85 20.50 -22.69 -2.38
N LEU A 86 20.78 -21.53 -2.96
CA LEU A 86 21.75 -21.38 -4.04
C LEU A 86 23.19 -21.66 -3.59
N GLN A 87 23.54 -21.25 -2.37
CA GLN A 87 24.83 -21.57 -1.78
C GLN A 87 25.00 -23.09 -1.67
N GLU A 88 23.98 -23.79 -1.16
CA GLU A 88 24.01 -25.25 -1.03
C GLU A 88 24.18 -25.93 -2.39
N PHE A 89 23.37 -25.55 -3.36
CA PHE A 89 23.47 -26.08 -4.72
C PHE A 89 24.85 -25.87 -5.33
N ARG A 90 25.45 -24.69 -5.14
CA ARG A 90 26.80 -24.37 -5.67
C ARG A 90 27.90 -25.18 -4.97
N THR A 91 27.80 -25.34 -3.65
CA THR A 91 28.74 -26.17 -2.88
C THR A 91 28.73 -27.60 -3.42
N LEU A 92 27.54 -28.22 -3.49
CA LEU A 92 27.38 -29.59 -3.97
C LEU A 92 27.81 -29.73 -5.44
N LYS A 93 27.46 -28.78 -6.30
CA LYS A 93 27.86 -28.78 -7.72
C LYS A 93 29.39 -28.72 -7.90
N ALA A 94 30.12 -28.08 -6.98
CA ALA A 94 31.57 -27.98 -7.01
C ALA A 94 32.27 -29.18 -6.33
N ALA A 95 31.56 -29.91 -5.47
CA ALA A 95 32.09 -31.07 -4.77
C ALA A 95 32.14 -32.32 -5.66
N THR A 96 33.08 -33.22 -5.35
CA THR A 96 33.13 -34.55 -5.98
C THR A 96 32.22 -35.51 -5.20
N PRO A 97 31.23 -36.14 -5.84
CA PRO A 97 30.40 -37.15 -5.18
C PRO A 97 31.22 -38.38 -4.74
N PRO A 98 30.79 -39.10 -3.68
CA PRO A 98 29.66 -38.79 -2.81
C PRO A 98 30.03 -37.78 -1.71
N GLU A 99 29.15 -36.80 -1.48
CA GLU A 99 29.21 -35.94 -0.31
C GLU A 99 28.10 -36.30 0.69
N PRO A 100 28.37 -36.38 2.02
CA PRO A 100 27.35 -36.72 3.00
C PRO A 100 26.16 -35.76 2.94
N PHE A 101 24.94 -36.30 3.02
CA PHE A 101 23.73 -35.48 3.03
C PHE A 101 23.63 -34.64 4.31
N ALA A 102 23.77 -33.32 4.19
CA ALA A 102 23.74 -32.37 5.31
C ALA A 102 22.30 -32.06 5.76
N VAL A 103 21.73 -32.93 6.60
CA VAL A 103 20.34 -32.86 7.08
C VAL A 103 20.01 -31.50 7.72
N GLU A 104 20.89 -31.00 8.58
CA GLU A 104 20.71 -29.74 9.31
C GLU A 104 20.64 -28.54 8.35
N ARG A 105 21.44 -28.58 7.29
CA ARG A 105 21.50 -27.52 6.28
C ARG A 105 20.22 -27.47 5.44
N ILE A 106 19.72 -28.63 5.02
CA ILE A 106 18.43 -28.74 4.32
C ILE A 106 17.27 -28.31 5.23
N ALA A 107 17.31 -28.67 6.51
CA ALA A 107 16.30 -28.23 7.49
C ALA A 107 16.32 -26.70 7.68
N GLU A 108 17.50 -26.08 7.72
CA GLU A 108 17.64 -24.63 7.78
C GLU A 108 17.02 -23.93 6.56
N ILE A 109 17.31 -24.41 5.34
CA ILE A 109 16.75 -23.87 4.09
C ILE A 109 15.22 -23.97 4.11
N ARG A 110 14.67 -25.12 4.54
CA ARG A 110 13.22 -25.31 4.66
C ARG A 110 12.58 -24.34 5.66
N ARG A 111 13.25 -24.07 6.79
CA ARG A 111 12.79 -23.10 7.79
C ARG A 111 12.77 -21.69 7.21
N LEU A 112 13.83 -21.28 6.49
CA LEU A 112 13.88 -19.98 5.82
C LEU A 112 12.80 -19.85 4.74
N PHE A 113 12.57 -20.91 3.96
CA PHE A 113 11.48 -20.95 2.99
C PHE A 113 10.11 -20.78 3.66
N LYS A 114 9.86 -21.49 4.77
CA LYS A 114 8.60 -21.34 5.51
C LYS A 114 8.39 -19.94 6.08
N HIS A 115 9.47 -19.28 6.51
CA HIS A 115 9.39 -17.89 6.91
C HIS A 115 9.04 -16.97 5.73
N ALA A 116 9.61 -17.21 4.55
CA ALA A 116 9.25 -16.47 3.33
C ALA A 116 7.78 -16.71 2.91
N GLU A 117 7.28 -17.94 3.02
CA GLU A 117 5.87 -18.27 2.76
C GLU A 117 4.93 -17.47 3.69
N GLN A 118 5.21 -17.45 4.99
CA GLN A 118 4.44 -16.67 5.97
C GLN A 118 4.48 -15.16 5.68
N ALA A 119 5.62 -14.62 5.29
CA ALA A 119 5.71 -13.22 4.88
C ALA A 119 4.94 -12.97 3.56
N GLY A 120 4.88 -13.96 2.68
CA GLY A 120 4.08 -13.93 1.47
C GLY A 120 2.58 -13.87 1.74
N ASP A 121 2.09 -14.55 2.77
CA ASP A 121 0.68 -14.48 3.17
C ASP A 121 0.24 -13.04 3.50
N LEU A 122 1.12 -12.22 4.08
CA LEU A 122 0.85 -10.80 4.31
C LEU A 122 0.71 -10.03 2.99
N VAL A 123 1.50 -10.36 1.98
CA VAL A 123 1.38 -9.77 0.64
C VAL A 123 0.08 -10.17 -0.03
N LEU A 124 -0.37 -11.41 0.14
CA LEU A 124 -1.67 -11.88 -0.35
C LEU A 124 -2.84 -11.13 0.29
N LEU A 125 -2.71 -10.73 1.57
CA LEU A 125 -3.74 -9.98 2.30
C LEU A 125 -3.76 -8.48 1.96
N GLU A 126 -2.59 -7.86 1.81
CA GLU A 126 -2.47 -6.39 1.70
C GLU A 126 -2.38 -5.91 0.24
N GLY A 127 -1.84 -6.74 -0.64
CA GLY A 127 -1.57 -6.44 -2.04
C GLY A 127 -2.84 -6.45 -2.91
N PRO A 128 -2.81 -5.79 -4.07
CA PRO A 128 -3.84 -6.00 -5.09
C PRO A 128 -3.70 -7.41 -5.69
N ASP A 129 -4.80 -7.92 -6.27
CA ASP A 129 -4.91 -9.30 -6.77
C ASP A 129 -3.76 -9.71 -7.69
N GLN A 130 -3.30 -8.82 -8.57
CA GLN A 130 -2.16 -9.09 -9.46
C GLN A 130 -0.84 -9.35 -8.71
N VAL A 131 -0.60 -8.64 -7.61
CA VAL A 131 0.61 -8.80 -6.78
C VAL A 131 0.48 -10.04 -5.91
N ALA A 132 -0.73 -10.31 -5.38
CA ALA A 132 -1.03 -11.52 -4.63
C ALA A 132 -0.82 -12.77 -5.48
N ALA A 133 -1.32 -12.78 -6.73
CA ALA A 133 -1.14 -13.87 -7.68
C ALA A 133 0.34 -14.09 -8.03
N ALA A 134 1.08 -13.01 -8.36
CA ALA A 134 2.51 -13.10 -8.65
C ALA A 134 3.33 -13.59 -7.44
N THR A 135 2.94 -13.20 -6.22
CA THR A 135 3.56 -13.68 -4.98
C THR A 135 3.34 -15.17 -4.79
N HIS A 136 2.10 -15.62 -4.98
CA HIS A 136 1.76 -17.03 -4.85
C HIS A 136 2.54 -17.88 -5.86
N GLU A 137 2.57 -17.47 -7.12
CA GLU A 137 3.35 -18.16 -8.17
C GLU A 137 4.84 -18.22 -7.81
N LEU A 138 5.40 -17.11 -7.31
CA LEU A 138 6.79 -17.05 -6.89
C LEU A 138 7.10 -18.04 -5.76
N ILE A 139 6.21 -18.18 -4.78
CA ILE A 139 6.34 -19.15 -3.68
C ILE A 139 6.31 -20.58 -4.22
N LEU A 140 5.43 -20.89 -5.18
CA LEU A 140 5.35 -22.21 -5.82
C LEU A 140 6.64 -22.55 -6.59
N GLN A 141 7.13 -21.62 -7.40
CA GLN A 141 8.39 -21.81 -8.15
C GLN A 141 9.58 -21.97 -7.20
N PHE A 142 9.64 -21.17 -6.14
CA PHE A 142 10.72 -21.27 -5.16
C PHE A 142 10.64 -22.56 -4.33
N GLY A 143 9.45 -23.00 -3.94
CA GLY A 143 9.25 -24.30 -3.28
C GLY A 143 9.71 -25.46 -4.16
N THR A 144 9.42 -25.39 -5.47
CA THR A 144 9.91 -26.37 -6.46
C THR A 144 11.43 -26.35 -6.54
N LEU A 145 12.06 -25.17 -6.51
CA LEU A 145 13.51 -25.02 -6.53
C LEU A 145 14.17 -25.59 -5.27
N VAL A 146 13.62 -25.31 -4.08
CA VAL A 146 14.11 -25.85 -2.80
C VAL A 146 14.03 -27.38 -2.80
N GLN A 147 12.92 -27.94 -3.29
CA GLN A 147 12.78 -29.39 -3.39
C GLN A 147 13.78 -29.99 -4.38
N ALA A 148 13.97 -29.38 -5.56
CA ALA A 148 14.92 -29.87 -6.55
C ALA A 148 16.37 -29.87 -6.03
N VAL A 149 16.77 -28.85 -5.27
CA VAL A 149 18.11 -28.79 -4.64
C VAL A 149 18.26 -29.87 -3.56
N ARG A 150 17.22 -30.13 -2.76
CA ARG A 150 17.21 -31.24 -1.80
C ARG A 150 17.38 -32.59 -2.51
N ASP A 151 16.60 -32.83 -3.57
CA ASP A 151 16.66 -34.08 -4.32
C ASP A 151 18.03 -34.28 -4.97
N PHE A 152 18.67 -33.18 -5.40
CA PHE A 152 20.05 -33.20 -5.90
C PHE A 152 21.05 -33.52 -4.80
N ALA A 153 20.92 -32.93 -3.61
CA ALA A 153 21.78 -33.25 -2.46
C ALA A 153 21.68 -34.73 -2.05
N GLU A 154 20.46 -35.28 -2.05
CA GLU A 154 20.22 -36.70 -1.76
C GLU A 154 20.87 -37.61 -2.82
N ALA A 155 20.67 -37.31 -4.11
CA ALA A 155 21.30 -38.05 -5.21
C ALA A 155 22.84 -37.96 -5.20
N HIS A 156 23.38 -36.80 -4.84
CA HIS A 156 24.83 -36.56 -4.74
C HIS A 156 25.46 -37.43 -3.65
N SER A 157 24.77 -37.62 -2.52
CA SER A 157 25.23 -38.52 -1.45
C SER A 157 25.28 -40.00 -1.86
N GLY A 158 24.46 -40.41 -2.84
CA GLY A 158 24.38 -41.78 -3.35
C GLY A 158 25.24 -42.07 -4.58
N SER A 159 26.01 -41.09 -5.10
CA SER A 159 26.76 -41.20 -6.37
C SER A 159 25.87 -41.60 -7.56
N ALA A 160 24.70 -40.98 -7.70
CA ALA A 160 23.81 -41.25 -8.82
C ALA A 160 24.40 -40.81 -10.18
N ASP A 161 24.18 -41.58 -11.24
CA ASP A 161 24.68 -41.26 -12.59
C ASP A 161 23.93 -40.08 -13.27
N ASP A 162 22.79 -39.65 -12.71
CA ASP A 162 21.89 -38.65 -13.32
C ASP A 162 22.16 -37.20 -12.86
N LEU A 163 23.22 -36.94 -12.10
CA LEU A 163 23.55 -35.60 -11.57
C LEU A 163 23.58 -34.49 -12.63
N PRO A 164 24.15 -34.68 -13.84
CA PRO A 164 24.12 -33.64 -14.87
C PRO A 164 22.71 -33.24 -15.32
N ALA A 165 21.78 -34.20 -15.42
CA ALA A 165 20.39 -33.93 -15.79
C ALA A 165 19.64 -33.18 -14.68
N ARG A 166 19.94 -33.48 -13.42
CA ARG A 166 19.39 -32.76 -12.25
C ARG A 166 19.89 -31.33 -12.18
N VAL A 167 21.16 -31.07 -12.49
CA VAL A 167 21.72 -29.70 -12.59
C VAL A 167 20.95 -28.89 -13.63
N GLN A 168 20.74 -29.43 -14.83
CA GLN A 168 19.96 -28.74 -15.87
C GLN A 168 18.52 -28.46 -15.43
N THR A 169 17.90 -29.41 -14.72
CA THR A 169 16.54 -29.25 -14.19
C THR A 169 16.48 -28.11 -13.16
N ILE A 170 17.43 -28.05 -12.22
CA ILE A 170 17.53 -26.98 -11.22
C ILE A 170 17.74 -25.63 -11.89
N GLU A 171 18.63 -25.55 -12.89
CA GLU A 171 18.90 -24.31 -13.63
C GLU A 171 17.64 -23.82 -14.36
N ALA A 172 16.90 -24.70 -15.03
CA ALA A 172 15.64 -24.36 -15.70
C ALA A 172 14.53 -23.92 -14.72
N ILE A 173 14.45 -24.53 -13.53
CA ILE A 173 13.55 -24.06 -12.46
C ILE A 173 13.99 -22.68 -11.97
N GLY A 174 15.30 -22.47 -11.78
CA GLY A 174 15.87 -21.19 -11.36
C GLY A 174 15.53 -20.06 -12.32
N GLU A 175 15.57 -20.29 -13.63
CA GLU A 175 15.15 -19.30 -14.63
C GLU A 175 13.68 -18.90 -14.48
N ARG A 176 12.78 -19.87 -14.28
CA ARG A 176 11.35 -19.59 -14.04
C ARG A 176 11.12 -18.82 -12.75
N TYR A 177 11.82 -19.18 -11.67
CA TYR A 177 11.80 -18.46 -10.41
C TYR A 177 12.23 -16.99 -10.58
N LEU A 178 13.31 -16.74 -11.33
CA LEU A 178 13.78 -15.38 -11.61
C LEU A 178 12.75 -14.58 -12.43
N ALA A 179 12.12 -15.21 -13.42
CA ALA A 179 11.06 -14.57 -14.20
C ALA A 179 9.87 -14.17 -13.31
N ALA A 180 9.37 -15.08 -12.48
CA ALA A 180 8.28 -14.81 -11.53
C ALA A 180 8.66 -13.70 -10.52
N ARG A 181 9.92 -13.66 -10.07
CA ARG A 181 10.41 -12.63 -9.16
C ARG A 181 10.39 -11.24 -9.80
N LEU A 182 10.79 -11.14 -11.07
CA LEU A 182 10.76 -9.87 -11.80
C LEU A 182 9.34 -9.40 -12.05
N GLU A 183 8.42 -10.32 -12.36
CA GLU A 183 7.00 -10.01 -12.51
C GLU A 183 6.40 -9.45 -11.22
N LEU A 184 6.67 -10.10 -10.08
CA LEU A 184 6.26 -9.59 -8.77
C LEU A 184 6.80 -8.18 -8.52
N ILE A 185 8.10 -7.95 -8.73
CA ILE A 185 8.71 -6.63 -8.48
C ILE A 185 8.07 -5.56 -9.36
N ARG A 186 7.77 -5.87 -10.63
CA ARG A 186 7.08 -4.96 -11.54
C ARG A 186 5.67 -4.62 -11.03
N GLY A 187 4.88 -5.63 -10.67
CA GLY A 187 3.54 -5.45 -10.14
C GLY A 187 3.52 -4.68 -8.83
N ALA A 188 4.45 -4.98 -7.92
CA ALA A 188 4.59 -4.32 -6.63
C ALA A 188 4.92 -2.83 -6.77
N ARG A 189 5.78 -2.46 -7.72
CA ARG A 189 6.11 -1.05 -8.01
C ARG A 189 4.88 -0.29 -8.50
N VAL A 190 4.18 -0.81 -9.50
CA VAL A 190 2.94 -0.20 -10.02
C VAL A 190 1.91 -0.02 -8.91
N ALA A 191 1.70 -1.04 -8.08
CA ALA A 191 0.74 -1.01 -6.97
C ALA A 191 1.08 0.02 -5.86
N LEU A 192 2.34 0.43 -5.75
CA LEU A 192 2.78 1.47 -4.81
C LEU A 192 2.73 2.88 -5.43
N ASP A 193 2.80 2.97 -6.76
CA ASP A 193 2.78 4.23 -7.52
C ASP A 193 1.34 4.70 -7.81
N GLU A 194 0.38 3.80 -8.04
CA GLU A 194 -1.06 4.11 -8.29
C GLU A 194 -1.71 4.97 -7.19
N ILE A 195 -1.11 5.03 -6.01
CA ILE A 195 -1.63 5.79 -4.86
C ILE A 195 -1.30 7.30 -4.97
N ILE A 196 -0.38 7.69 -5.85
CA ILE A 196 0.08 9.09 -6.01
C ILE A 196 -0.85 9.90 -6.95
N ASP A 197 -1.63 9.25 -7.81
CA ASP A 197 -2.38 9.90 -8.91
C ASP A 197 -3.79 10.37 -8.55
N ILE A 198 -4.10 10.54 -7.26
CA ILE A 198 -5.40 11.07 -6.84
C ILE A 198 -5.34 12.60 -6.91
N ARG A 199 -5.61 13.13 -8.11
CA ARG A 199 -5.94 14.54 -8.36
C ARG A 199 -7.42 14.71 -8.63
#